data_AF-A0A9D4QSK5-F1
#
_entry.id   AF-A0A9D4QSK5-F1
#
_cell.length_a   1.000
_cell.length_b   1.000
_cell.length_c   1.000
_cell.angle_alpha   90.00
_cell.angle_beta   90.00
_cell.angle_gamma   90.00
#
_symmetry.space_group_name_H-M   'P 1'
#
loop_
_entity.id
_entity.type
_entity.pdbx_description
1 polymer ?
#
loop_
_entity_poly.entity_id
_entity_poly.type
_entity_poly.pdbx_seq_one_letter_code
_entity_poly.pdbx_strand_id
1 'polypeptide(L)'
;MCAYLEMNDEEQLTVSDLRCKMKEYLSMADSLPYGNQYLKSQLKERYGNCIYIAEGEGLDDIVTMREKTSHILRSYFNSTKEKGDEESQKRAVLEAAARLIKSDIKTNVPTV
;
A
#
# COMPACT_ATOMS: atom_id res chain seq x y z
N MET A 1 12.56 6.50 -2.33
CA MET A 1 11.76 5.57 -1.50
C MET A 1 10.61 6.27 -0.77
N CYS A 2 10.86 7.20 0.16
CA CYS A 2 9.78 7.88 0.90
C CYS A 2 8.77 8.61 0.01
N ALA A 3 9.23 9.37 -0.98
CA ALA A 3 8.35 9.97 -1.98
C ALA A 3 7.57 8.94 -2.81
N TYR A 4 8.14 7.75 -3.05
CA TYR A 4 7.44 6.67 -3.75
C TYR A 4 6.31 6.12 -2.89
N LEU A 5 6.54 5.90 -1.59
CA LEU A 5 5.48 5.51 -0.65
C LEU A 5 4.35 6.56 -0.62
N GLU A 6 4.68 7.85 -0.53
CA GLU A 6 3.70 8.94 -0.46
C GLU A 6 2.88 9.11 -1.75
N MET A 7 3.47 8.80 -2.91
CA MET A 7 2.80 8.88 -4.21
C MET A 7 1.95 7.64 -4.54
N ASN A 8 2.21 6.51 -3.90
CA ASN A 8 1.57 5.22 -4.20
C ASN A 8 0.86 4.64 -2.96
N ASP A 9 0.49 5.48 -2.00
CA ASP A 9 -0.17 5.06 -0.75
C ASP A 9 -1.65 4.64 -0.92
N GLU A 10 -2.19 4.83 -2.13
CA GLU A 10 -3.47 4.24 -2.56
C GLU A 10 -3.34 2.76 -2.96
N GLU A 11 -2.11 2.28 -3.21
CA GLU A 11 -1.81 0.88 -3.52
C GLU A 11 -1.37 0.12 -2.25
N GLN A 12 -1.57 -1.20 -2.24
CA GLN A 12 -1.07 -2.04 -1.16
C GLN A 12 0.43 -2.25 -1.36
N LEU A 13 1.25 -1.56 -0.57
CA LEU A 13 2.70 -1.69 -0.58
C LEU A 13 3.18 -2.50 0.62
N THR A 14 4.24 -3.26 0.43
CA THR A 14 4.94 -3.98 1.50
C THR A 14 6.32 -3.37 1.76
N VAL A 15 6.93 -3.67 2.91
CA VAL A 15 8.33 -3.30 3.18
C VAL A 15 9.26 -3.91 2.12
N SER A 16 8.94 -5.11 1.61
CA SER A 16 9.69 -5.75 0.53
C SER A 16 9.61 -4.97 -0.78
N ASP A 17 8.44 -4.44 -1.14
CA ASP A 17 8.28 -3.59 -2.33
C ASP A 17 9.11 -2.31 -2.21
N LEU A 18 9.08 -1.67 -1.04
CA LEU A 18 9.88 -0.48 -0.76
C LEU A 18 11.38 -0.78 -0.84
N ARG A 19 11.80 -1.97 -0.39
CA ARG A 19 13.19 -2.45 -0.50
C ARG A 19 13.61 -2.70 -1.95
N CYS A 20 12.75 -3.34 -2.75
CA CYS A 20 12.97 -3.52 -4.18
C CYS A 20 13.10 -2.18 -4.88
N LYS A 21 12.19 -1.24 -4.59
CA LYS A 21 12.25 0.11 -5.13
C LYS A 21 13.51 0.86 -4.70
N MET A 22 13.96 0.66 -3.45
CA MET A 22 15.23 1.23 -2.99
C MET A 22 16.41 0.72 -3.81
N LYS A 23 16.43 -0.58 -4.15
CA LYS A 23 17.49 -1.17 -4.99
C LYS A 23 17.58 -0.51 -6.35
N GLU A 24 16.46 -0.19 -6.99
CA GLU A 24 16.43 0.51 -8.28
C GLU A 24 17.07 1.90 -8.25
N TYR A 25 17.10 2.55 -7.08
CA TYR A 25 17.73 3.87 -6.91
C TYR A 25 19.21 3.80 -6.52
N LEU A 26 19.77 2.61 -6.29
CA LEU A 26 21.19 2.47 -5.97
C LEU A 26 22.03 2.60 -7.24
N SER A 27 23.02 3.50 -7.20
CA SER A 27 23.83 3.87 -8.36
C SER A 27 24.87 2.80 -8.74
N MET A 28 25.21 1.91 -7.80
CA MET A 28 26.21 0.85 -8.01
C MET A 28 25.53 -0.52 -8.02
N ALA A 29 25.90 -1.35 -9.00
CA ALA A 29 25.31 -2.67 -9.21
C ALA A 29 25.45 -3.61 -8.01
N ASP A 30 26.54 -3.46 -7.23
CA ASP A 30 26.83 -4.31 -6.06
C ASP A 30 26.27 -3.77 -4.74
N SER A 31 25.64 -2.58 -4.77
CA SER A 31 25.03 -2.02 -3.57
C SER A 31 23.75 -2.77 -3.22
N LEU A 32 23.64 -3.17 -1.95
CA LEU A 32 22.46 -3.84 -1.43
C LEU A 32 21.55 -2.82 -0.73
N PRO A 33 20.22 -2.92 -0.91
CA PRO A 33 19.30 -2.12 -0.13
C PRO A 33 19.33 -2.57 1.33
N TYR A 34 18.89 -1.68 2.24
CA TYR A 34 18.77 -2.04 3.65
C TYR A 34 17.81 -3.22 3.86
N GLY A 35 18.03 -3.96 4.95
CA GLY A 35 17.14 -5.05 5.34
C GLY A 35 15.77 -4.56 5.79
N ASN A 36 14.76 -5.43 5.68
CA ASN A 36 13.36 -5.10 6.00
C ASN A 36 13.20 -4.57 7.44
N GLN A 37 13.89 -5.15 8.42
CA GLN A 37 13.84 -4.68 9.82
C GLN A 37 14.35 -3.24 10.00
N TYR A 38 15.42 -2.89 9.28
CA TYR A 38 15.96 -1.53 9.31
C TYR A 38 14.99 -0.55 8.65
N LEU A 39 14.46 -0.90 7.48
CA LEU A 39 13.48 -0.07 6.76
C LEU A 39 12.21 0.16 7.59
N LYS A 40 11.68 -0.88 8.23
CA LYS A 40 10.56 -0.75 9.18
C LYS A 40 10.86 0.27 10.28
N SER A 41 12.03 0.15 10.89
CA SER A 41 12.43 1.02 12.00
C SER A 41 12.54 2.48 11.54
N GLN A 42 13.15 2.70 10.38
CA GLN A 42 13.27 4.03 9.77
C GLN A 42 11.92 4.62 9.36
N LEU A 43 11.00 3.81 8.82
CA LEU A 43 9.65 4.26 8.48
C LEU A 43 8.86 4.65 9.74
N LYS A 44 8.95 3.87 10.81
CA LYS A 44 8.33 4.19 12.11
C LYS A 44 8.95 5.44 12.73
N GLU A 45 10.27 5.61 12.65
CA GLU A 45 10.96 6.80 13.16
C GLU A 45 10.54 8.06 12.40
N ARG A 46 10.47 7.99 11.06
CA ARG A 46 10.14 9.14 10.21
C ARG A 46 8.68 9.56 10.30
N TYR A 47 7.76 8.60 10.22
CA TYR A 47 6.33 8.88 10.09
C TYR A 47 5.56 8.71 11.40
N GLY A 48 6.16 8.07 12.42
CA GLY A 48 5.55 7.89 13.73
C GLY A 48 4.15 7.30 13.65
N ASN A 49 3.18 8.04 14.17
CA ASN A 49 1.77 7.63 14.17
C ASN A 49 1.06 7.82 12.82
N CYS A 50 1.69 8.45 11.83
CA CYS A 50 1.10 8.66 10.51
C CYS A 50 1.21 7.43 9.62
N ILE A 51 2.01 6.42 10.00
CA ILE A 51 2.15 5.18 9.26
C ILE A 51 1.54 4.01 10.03
N TYR A 52 1.04 3.03 9.29
CA TYR A 52 0.62 1.74 9.80
C TYR A 52 1.42 0.66 9.09
N ILE A 53 2.04 -0.22 9.89
CA ILE A 53 2.76 -1.39 9.40
C ILE A 53 2.08 -2.60 10.02
N ALA A 54 1.36 -3.38 9.20
CA ALA A 54 0.68 -4.60 9.64
C ALA A 54 1.60 -5.80 9.43
N GLU A 55 1.78 -6.57 10.50
CA GLU A 55 2.41 -7.88 10.47
C GLU A 55 1.26 -8.90 10.62
N GLY A 56 0.96 -9.66 9.56
CA GLY A 56 -0.09 -10.69 9.60
C GLY A 56 0.53 -12.09 9.54
N GLU A 57 -0.18 -13.09 10.07
CA GLU A 57 0.20 -14.50 9.94
C GLU A 57 0.30 -14.89 8.45
N GLY A 58 1.50 -14.78 7.89
CA GLY A 58 1.78 -15.05 6.47
C GLY A 58 1.52 -13.90 5.49
N LEU A 59 1.13 -12.70 5.97
CA LEU A 59 1.05 -11.51 5.13
C LEU A 59 2.36 -10.73 5.22
N ASP A 60 2.88 -10.33 4.06
CA ASP A 60 4.00 -9.42 3.94
C ASP A 60 3.76 -8.15 4.76
N ASP A 61 4.84 -7.51 5.22
CA ASP A 61 4.77 -6.32 6.06
C ASP A 61 4.11 -5.13 5.33
N ILE A 62 2.78 -5.07 5.31
CA ILE A 62 2.02 -4.06 4.57
C ILE A 62 2.25 -2.70 5.22
N VAL A 63 2.57 -1.70 4.40
CA VAL A 63 2.85 -0.32 4.79
C VAL A 63 1.80 0.60 4.19
N THR A 64 1.12 1.38 5.02
CA THR A 64 0.13 2.37 4.57
C THR A 64 0.10 3.62 5.44
N MET A 65 -0.32 4.76 4.88
CA MET A 65 -0.43 6.04 5.58
C MET A 65 -1.81 6.17 6.23
N ARG A 66 -1.85 6.37 7.57
CA ARG A 66 -3.08 6.34 8.36
C ARG A 66 -4.14 7.34 7.91
N GLU A 67 -3.72 8.54 7.53
CA GLU A 67 -4.64 9.60 7.10
C GLU A 67 -5.37 9.19 5.82
N LYS A 68 -4.64 8.68 4.82
CA LYS A 68 -5.23 8.21 3.57
C LYS A 68 -6.01 6.91 3.73
N THR A 69 -5.56 5.96 4.55
CA THR A 69 -6.38 4.78 4.91
C THR A 69 -7.70 5.21 5.55
N SER A 70 -7.65 6.17 6.47
CA SER A 70 -8.86 6.73 7.10
C SER A 70 -9.74 7.43 6.08
N HIS A 71 -9.17 8.14 5.11
CA HIS A 71 -9.91 8.76 4.02
C HIS A 71 -10.59 7.71 3.11
N ILE A 72 -9.89 6.65 2.71
CA ILE A 72 -10.43 5.56 1.89
C ILE A 72 -11.58 4.86 2.62
N LEU A 73 -11.37 4.46 3.87
CA LEU A 73 -12.40 3.82 4.70
C LEU A 73 -13.59 4.76 4.89
N ARG A 74 -13.36 6.03 5.20
CA ARG A 74 -14.42 7.02 5.40
C ARG A 74 -15.17 7.33 4.11
N SER A 75 -14.47 7.39 2.97
CA SER A 75 -15.08 7.51 1.63
C SER A 75 -16.00 6.32 1.35
N TYR A 76 -15.55 5.09 1.60
CA TYR A 76 -16.34 3.88 1.44
C TYR A 76 -17.57 3.84 2.37
N PHE A 77 -17.39 4.21 3.63
CA PHE A 77 -18.47 4.29 4.62
C PHE A 77 -19.47 5.42 4.33
N ASN A 78 -19.04 6.51 3.68
CA ASN A 78 -19.91 7.62 3.32
C ASN A 78 -20.67 7.32 2.02
N SER A 79 -20.00 6.73 1.01
CA SER A 79 -20.65 6.30 -0.24
C SER A 79 -21.69 5.20 -0.01
N THR A 80 -21.56 4.41 1.05
CA THR A 80 -22.57 3.43 1.46
C THR A 80 -23.75 4.06 2.23
N LYS A 81 -23.62 5.28 2.76
CA LYS A 81 -24.67 6.01 3.49
C LYS A 81 -25.48 6.97 2.62
N GLU A 82 -25.00 7.32 1.42
CA GLU A 82 -25.81 8.07 0.46
C GLU A 82 -26.96 7.19 -0.04
N LYS A 83 -28.15 7.58 0.40
CA LYS A 83 -29.41 6.84 0.30
C LYS A 83 -29.78 6.55 -1.16
N GLY A 84 -30.10 5.29 -1.45
CA GLY A 84 -31.25 4.96 -2.29
C GLY A 84 -31.04 4.03 -3.48
N ASP A 85 -29.82 3.64 -3.81
CA ASP A 85 -29.58 2.80 -4.99
C ASP A 85 -28.66 1.62 -4.65
N GLU A 86 -29.27 0.45 -4.42
CA GLU A 86 -28.56 -0.83 -4.25
C GLU A 86 -27.57 -1.09 -5.38
N GLU A 87 -27.85 -0.62 -6.60
CA GLU A 87 -26.95 -0.78 -7.75
C GLU A 87 -25.67 0.04 -7.60
N SER A 88 -25.75 1.24 -7.02
CA SER A 88 -24.58 2.06 -6.71
C SER A 88 -23.70 1.43 -5.62
N GLN A 89 -24.32 0.78 -4.62
CA GLN A 89 -23.57 0.02 -3.60
C GLN A 89 -22.91 -1.23 -4.18
N LYS A 90 -23.63 -2.01 -5.02
CA LYS A 90 -23.06 -3.17 -5.72
C LYS A 90 -21.90 -2.77 -6.62
N ARG A 91 -22.03 -1.65 -7.35
CA ARG A 91 -20.96 -1.10 -8.20
C ARG A 91 -19.75 -0.69 -7.38
N ALA A 92 -19.93 -0.03 -6.23
CA ALA A 92 -18.82 0.35 -5.36
C ALA A 92 -18.04 -0.88 -4.84
N VAL A 93 -18.75 -1.95 -4.47
CA VAL A 93 -18.12 -3.23 -4.04
C VAL A 93 -17.38 -3.89 -5.21
N LEU A 94 -18.00 -3.98 -6.39
CA LEU A 94 -17.37 -4.54 -7.58
C LEU A 94 -16.14 -3.75 -8.02
N GLU A 95 -16.19 -2.42 -7.95
CA GLU A 95 -15.08 -1.55 -8.33
C GLU A 95 -13.92 -1.65 -7.33
N ALA A 96 -14.22 -1.72 -6.03
CA ALA A 96 -13.22 -1.97 -5.00
C ALA A 96 -12.54 -3.35 -5.20
N ALA A 97 -13.32 -4.40 -5.43
CA ALA A 97 -12.80 -5.73 -5.73
C ALA A 97 -11.95 -5.74 -7.00
N ALA A 98 -12.39 -5.05 -8.06
CA ALA A 98 -11.63 -4.92 -9.31
C ALA A 98 -10.29 -4.19 -9.10
N ARG A 99 -10.25 -3.15 -8.26
CA ARG A 99 -9.00 -2.45 -7.90
C ARG A 99 -8.04 -3.38 -7.15
N LEU A 100 -8.55 -4.17 -6.21
CA LEU A 100 -7.74 -5.14 -5.46
C LEU A 100 -7.18 -6.24 -6.37
N ILE A 101 -8.02 -6.84 -7.23
CA ILE A 101 -7.60 -7.86 -8.20
C ILE A 101 -6.58 -7.29 -9.19
N LYS A 102 -6.80 -6.07 -9.68
CA LYS A 102 -5.87 -5.38 -10.58
C LYS A 102 -4.51 -5.11 -9.92
N SER A 103 -4.52 -4.72 -8.65
CA SER A 103 -3.30 -4.55 -7.85
C SER A 103 -2.58 -5.89 -7.76
N ASP A 104 -3.27 -6.96 -7.36
CA ASP A 104 -2.69 -8.31 -7.19
C ASP A 104 -2.07 -8.86 -8.50
N ILE A 105 -2.75 -8.68 -9.64
CA ILE A 105 -2.19 -9.08 -10.95
C ILE A 105 -0.92 -8.30 -11.27
N LYS A 106 -0.86 -6.99 -11.02
CA LYS A 106 0.34 -6.19 -11.28
C LYS A 106 1.52 -6.61 -10.41
N THR A 107 1.28 -7.02 -9.18
CA THR A 107 2.33 -7.47 -8.26
C THR A 107 2.80 -8.89 -8.60
N ASN A 108 1.94 -9.74 -9.17
CA ASN A 108 2.20 -11.16 -9.42
C ASN A 108 2.53 -11.53 -10.87
N VAL A 109 2.41 -10.62 -11.85
CA VAL A 109 2.84 -10.88 -13.23
C VAL A 109 4.34 -10.58 -13.36
N PRO A 110 5.20 -11.58 -13.67
CA PRO A 110 6.59 -11.32 -13.99
C PRO A 110 6.64 -10.51 -15.29
N THR A 111 7.19 -9.30 -15.22
CA THR A 111 7.61 -8.57 -16.42
C THR A 111 8.63 -9.40 -17.19
N VAL A 112 8.24 -9.85 -18.38
CA VAL A 112 9.12 -10.43 -19.41
C VAL A 112 9.85 -9.31 -20.14
#